data_AF-K3YMU4-F1
#
_entry.id   AF-K3YMU4-F1
#
_cell.length_a   1.000
_cell.length_b   1.000
_cell.length_c   1.000
_cell.angle_alpha   90.00
_cell.angle_beta   90.00
_cell.angle_gamma   90.00
#
_symmetry.space_group_name_H-M   'P 1'
#
loop_
_entity.id
_entity.type
_entity.pdbx_description
1 polymer ?
#
loop_
_entity_poly.entity_id
_entity_poly.type
_entity_poly.pdbx_seq_one_letter_code
_entity_poly.pdbx_strand_id
1 'polypeptide(L)' 'MFPMLTGFISYGQQTIRAARYIGQSFIITLSHTNHLPIMIHYPYEKAITSEYFWG' A
#
# COMPACT_ATOMS: atom_id res chain seq x y z
N MET A 1 -28.88 10.12 29.22
CA MET A 1 -27.70 9.25 29.46
C MET A 1 -27.38 8.32 28.28
N PHE A 2 -28.34 7.96 27.43
CA PHE A 2 -28.13 7.15 26.21
C PHE A 2 -27.18 7.69 25.12
N PRO A 3 -27.12 9.00 24.81
CA PRO A 3 -26.35 9.49 23.65
C PRO A 3 -24.82 9.32 23.79
N MET A 4 -24.33 9.28 25.04
CA MET A 4 -22.90 9.08 25.33
C MET A 4 -22.45 7.64 25.00
N LEU A 5 -23.30 6.66 25.28
CA LEU A 5 -23.06 5.25 24.93
C LEU A 5 -23.15 5.02 23.42
N THR A 6 -24.11 5.64 22.74
CA THR A 6 -24.22 5.53 21.27
C THR A 6 -23.03 6.18 20.55
N GLY A 7 -22.49 7.28 21.08
CA GLY A 7 -21.27 7.91 20.56
C GLY A 7 -20.02 7.04 20.73
N PHE A 8 -19.90 6.33 21.87
CA PHE A 8 -18.82 5.38 22.08
C PHE A 8 -18.89 4.19 21.11
N ILE A 9 -20.09 3.65 20.87
CA ILE A 9 -20.32 2.57 19.91
C ILE A 9 -19.95 3.01 18.48
N SER A 10 -20.37 4.21 18.05
CA SER A 10 -20.07 4.70 16.70
C SER A 10 -18.57 4.98 16.50
N TYR A 11 -17.89 5.52 17.51
CA TYR A 11 -16.45 5.72 17.50
C TYR A 11 -15.68 4.39 17.44
N GLY A 12 -16.12 3.39 18.21
CA GLY A 12 -15.56 2.04 18.16
C GLY A 12 -15.73 1.40 16.77
N GLN A 13 -16.92 1.52 16.18
CA GLN A 13 -17.18 1.05 14.81
C GLN A 13 -16.30 1.74 13.77
N GLN A 14 -16.07 3.05 13.90
CA GLN A 14 -15.18 3.79 13.02
C GLN A 14 -13.72 3.33 13.17
N THR A 15 -13.28 3.07 14.40
CA THR A 15 -11.94 2.55 14.70
C THR A 15 -11.72 1.16 14.08
N ILE A 16 -12.71 0.27 14.18
CA ILE A 16 -12.66 -1.07 13.57
C ILE A 16 -12.60 -0.97 12.03
N ARG A 17 -13.38 -0.07 11.42
CA ARG A 17 -13.31 0.18 9.97
C ARG A 17 -11.94 0.67 9.55
N ALA A 18 -11.39 1.67 10.27
CA ALA A 18 -10.06 2.20 10.00
C ALA A 18 -8.98 1.11 10.13
N ALA A 19 -9.00 0.33 11.22
CA ALA A 19 -8.08 -0.78 11.42
C ALA A 19 -8.17 -1.83 10.29
N ARG A 20 -9.38 -2.13 9.80
CA ARG A 20 -9.57 -3.06 8.67
C ARG A 20 -9.01 -2.52 7.36
N TYR A 21 -9.11 -1.22 7.09
CA TYR A 21 -8.50 -0.62 5.91
C TYR A 21 -6.98 -0.59 6.00
N ILE A 22 -6.43 -0.25 7.17
CA ILE A 22 -4.98 -0.29 7.43
C ILE A 22 -4.46 -1.72 7.27
N GLY A 23 -5.11 -2.70 7.88
CA GLY A 23 -4.74 -4.11 7.74
C GLY A 23 -4.73 -4.58 6.28
N GLN A 24 -5.72 -4.19 5.47
CA GLN A 24 -5.73 -4.50 4.04
C GLN A 24 -4.56 -3.85 3.30
N SER A 25 -4.28 -2.55 3.53
CA SER A 25 -3.13 -1.88 2.90
C SER A 25 -1.79 -2.52 3.29
N PHE A 26 -1.68 -2.99 4.54
CA PHE A 26 -0.48 -3.67 5.03
C PHE A 26 -0.25 -5.01 4.33
N ILE A 27 -1.30 -5.83 4.17
CA ILE A 27 -1.23 -7.11 3.45
C ILE A 27 -0.82 -6.88 1.99
N ILE A 28 -1.39 -5.88 1.32
CA ILE A 28 -1.05 -5.55 -0.08
C ILE A 28 0.41 -5.11 -0.20
N THR A 29 0.87 -4.25 0.71
CA THR A 29 2.26 -3.77 0.72
C THR A 29 3.23 -4.93 0.94
N LEU A 30 2.94 -5.83 1.87
CA LEU A 30 3.76 -7.01 2.14
C LEU A 30 3.72 -8.01 0.98
N SER A 31 2.57 -8.15 0.31
CA SER A 31 2.47 -8.91 -0.93
C SER A 31 3.39 -8.34 -2.00
N HIS A 32 3.52 -7.00 -2.09
CA HIS A 32 4.39 -6.34 -3.06
C HIS A 32 5.87 -6.73 -2.91
N THR A 33 6.34 -6.98 -1.68
CA THR A 33 7.70 -7.45 -1.40
C THR A 33 7.98 -8.88 -1.92
N ASN A 34 6.93 -9.69 -2.13
CA ASN A 34 7.10 -11.04 -2.70
C ASN A 34 7.29 -11.02 -4.23
N HIS A 35 7.03 -9.89 -4.89
CA HIS A 35 7.32 -9.74 -6.31
C HIS A 35 8.81 -9.44 -6.51
N LEU A 36 9.37 -9.98 -7.58
CA LEU A 36 10.74 -9.65 -7.97
C LEU A 36 10.84 -8.15 -8.26
N PRO A 37 11.91 -7.47 -7.80
CA PRO A 37 12.09 -6.06 -8.09
C PRO A 37 12.23 -5.86 -9.59
N ILE A 38 11.37 -5.02 -10.16
CA ILE A 38 11.45 -4.55 -11.55
C ILE A 38 12.33 -3.29 -11.56
N MET A 39 13.56 -3.42 -11.08
CA MET A 39 14.56 -2.36 -11.08
C MET A 39 15.68 -2.75 -12.04
N ILE A 40 16.18 -1.79 -12.80
CA ILE A 40 17.38 -1.96 -13.63
C ILE A 40 18.54 -1.31 -12.86
N HIS A 41 19.51 -2.11 -12.42
CA HIS A 41 20.68 -1.62 -11.70
C HIS A 41 21.66 -0.89 -12.63
N TYR A 42 21.42 0.39 -12.93
CA TYR A 42 22.41 1.19 -13.66
C TYR A 42 23.66 1.46 -12.79
N PRO A 43 24.89 1.41 -13.32
CA PRO A 43 25.29 1.11 -14.72
C PRO A 43 25.50 -0.38 -15.02
N TYR A 44 25.30 -1.27 -14.05
CA TYR A 44 25.67 -2.68 -14.11
C TYR A 44 24.73 -3.55 -14.97
N GLU A 45 23.45 -3.20 -15.01
CA GLU A 45 22.41 -3.81 -15.83
C GLU A 45 22.04 -2.83 -16.96
N LYS A 46 22.23 -3.26 -18.21
CA LYS A 46 21.97 -2.42 -19.39
C LYS A 46 20.51 -2.54 -19.79
N ALA A 47 19.77 -1.43 -19.72
CA ALA A 47 18.47 -1.31 -20.35
C ALA A 47 18.65 -1.31 -21.88
N ILE A 48 17.86 -2.12 -22.60
CA ILE A 48 17.82 -2.05 -24.06
C ILE A 48 17.17 -0.71 -24.45
N THR A 49 17.89 0.13 -25.17
CA THR A 49 17.38 1.40 -25.67
C THR A 49 16.48 1.16 -26.88
N SER A 50 15.41 1.96 -27.00
CA SER A 50 14.56 1.95 -28.20
C SER A 50 15.34 2.45 -29.42
N GLU A 51 14.96 2.01 -30.62
CA GLU A 51 15.50 2.47 -31.90
C GLU A 51 15.40 3.99 -32.11
N TYR A 52 14.44 4.65 -31.44
CA TYR A 52 14.25 6.10 -31.47
C TYR A 52 14.82 6.82 -30.25
N PHE A 53 15.60 6.14 -29.40
CA PHE A 53 16.24 6.81 -28.28
C PHE A 53 17.40 7.67 -28.82
N TRP A 54 17.19 8.99 -28.82
CA TRP A 54 18.23 9.98 -29.06
C TRP A 54 18.69 10.50 -27.69
N GLY A 55 19.98 10.31 -27.40
CA GLY A 55 20.59 10.54 -26.09
C GLY A 55 20.66 11.99 -25.65
#